data_AF-A0A1M3F3B0-F1
#
_entry.id   AF-A0A1M3F3B0-F1
#
_cell.length_a   1.000
_cell.length_b   1.000
_cell.length_c   1.000
_cell.angle_alpha   90.00
_cell.angle_beta   90.00
_cell.angle_gamma   90.00
#
_symmetry.space_group_name_H-M   'P 1'
#
loop_
_entity.id
_entity.type
_entity.pdbx_description
1 polymer ?
#
loop_
_entity_poly.entity_id
_entity_poly.type
_entity_poly.pdbx_seq_one_letter_code
_entity_poly.pdbx_strand_id
1 'polypeptide(L)'
;MTTPHAPAPKINITPTERVSRVVVGVAGIVGGVLLLAGAHTTLAVVLEVLLVLAGVDLLVTGARGHCPLYAKLGYVPASLAHPRAGRTAR
;
A
#
# COMPACT_ATOMS: atom_id res chain seq x y z
N MET A 1 25.74 -1.58 -28.66
CA MET A 1 25.59 -2.35 -27.41
C MET A 1 24.47 -1.70 -26.61
N THR A 2 23.24 -2.12 -26.85
CA THR A 2 22.04 -1.61 -26.15
C THR A 2 21.68 -2.63 -25.08
N THR A 3 21.71 -2.22 -23.81
CA THR A 3 21.29 -3.06 -22.69
C THR A 3 19.83 -3.50 -22.88
N PRO A 4 19.47 -4.77 -22.68
CA PRO A 4 18.07 -5.19 -22.68
C PRO A 4 17.36 -4.48 -21.53
N HIS A 5 16.41 -3.60 -21.83
CA HIS A 5 15.51 -3.05 -20.82
C HIS A 5 14.73 -4.22 -20.21
N ALA A 6 14.93 -4.47 -18.92
CA ALA A 6 14.20 -5.49 -18.19
C ALA A 6 12.69 -5.22 -18.30
N PRO A 7 11.85 -6.24 -18.54
CA PRO A 7 10.41 -6.06 -18.61
C PRO A 7 9.89 -5.48 -17.29
N ALA A 8 9.04 -4.46 -17.38
CA ALA A 8 8.44 -3.80 -16.23
C ALA A 8 7.75 -4.82 -15.31
N PRO A 9 7.94 -4.73 -13.98
CA PRO A 9 7.37 -5.71 -13.06
C PRO A 9 5.84 -5.69 -13.09
N LYS A 10 5.23 -6.85 -13.27
CA LYS A 10 3.78 -7.04 -13.16
C LYS A 10 3.36 -6.87 -11.71
N ILE A 11 2.51 -5.88 -11.46
CA ILE A 11 2.00 -5.45 -10.16
C ILE A 11 1.25 -6.61 -9.47
N ASN A 12 1.65 -6.98 -8.25
CA ASN A 12 1.01 -8.07 -7.49
C ASN A 12 0.55 -7.63 -6.08
N ILE A 13 -0.12 -6.48 -5.99
CA ILE A 13 -1.08 -6.21 -4.90
C ILE A 13 -2.45 -6.60 -5.43
N THR A 14 -3.22 -7.39 -4.68
CA THR A 14 -4.58 -7.72 -5.11
C THR A 14 -5.43 -6.45 -5.13
N PRO A 15 -6.29 -6.23 -6.15
CA PRO A 15 -7.20 -5.09 -6.18
C PRO A 15 -7.99 -4.93 -4.87
N THR A 16 -8.29 -6.04 -4.22
CA THR A 16 -8.97 -6.13 -2.93
C THR A 16 -8.21 -5.46 -1.80
N GLU A 17 -6.91 -5.67 -1.66
CA GLU A 17 -6.12 -5.03 -0.59
C GLU A 17 -5.97 -3.52 -0.82
N ARG A 18 -5.94 -3.10 -2.09
CA ARG A 18 -5.95 -1.67 -2.43
C ARG A 18 -7.27 -1.02 -2.03
N VAL A 19 -8.39 -1.65 -2.41
CA VAL A 19 -9.74 -1.14 -2.13
C VAL A 19 -10.00 -1.15 -0.62
N SER A 20 -9.57 -2.17 0.11
CA SER A 20 -9.76 -2.23 1.56
C SER A 20 -9.02 -1.09 2.27
N ARG A 21 -7.77 -0.80 1.91
CA ARG A 21 -7.01 0.32 2.49
C ARG A 21 -7.66 1.67 2.20
N VAL A 22 -8.15 1.88 0.97
CA VAL A 22 -8.86 3.12 0.61
C VAL A 22 -10.16 3.24 1.40
N VAL A 23 -10.98 2.19 1.44
CA VAL A 23 -12.28 2.20 2.14
C VAL A 23 -12.10 2.41 3.64
N VAL A 24 -11.18 1.68 4.27
CA VAL A 24 -10.90 1.82 5.70
C VAL A 24 -10.26 3.18 5.99
N GLY A 25 -9.38 3.68 5.12
CA GLY A 25 -8.77 4.99 5.26
C GLY A 25 -9.80 6.12 5.21
N VAL A 26 -10.70 6.10 4.22
CA VAL A 26 -11.82 7.05 4.12
C VAL A 26 -12.74 6.94 5.34
N ALA A 27 -13.08 5.73 5.78
CA ALA A 27 -13.91 5.53 6.96
C ALA A 27 -13.26 6.10 8.23
N GLY A 28 -11.95 5.92 8.41
CA GLY A 28 -11.19 6.48 9.52
C GLY A 28 -11.16 8.01 9.51
N ILE A 29 -10.98 8.62 8.34
CA ILE A 29 -11.01 10.09 8.18
C ILE A 29 -12.41 10.62 8.53
N VAL A 30 -13.45 10.09 7.90
CA VAL A 30 -14.84 10.56 8.09
C VAL A 30 -15.27 10.35 9.53
N GLY A 31 -15.05 9.15 10.08
CA GLY A 31 -15.37 8.85 11.47
C GLY A 31 -14.60 9.74 12.45
N GLY A 32 -13.31 9.93 12.25
CA GLY A 32 -12.49 10.80 13.09
C GLY A 32 -12.95 12.26 13.06
N VAL A 33 -13.28 12.81 11.89
CA VAL A 33 -13.81 14.18 11.77
C VAL A 33 -15.16 14.33 12.46
N LEU A 34 -16.06 13.34 12.32
CA LEU A 34 -17.37 13.36 12.98
C LEU A 34 -17.24 13.28 14.50
N LEU A 35 -16.34 12.45 15.02
CA LEU A 35 -16.05 12.36 16.45
C LEU A 35 -15.44 13.66 17.00
N LEU A 36 -14.51 14.26 16.25
CA LEU A 36 -13.85 15.52 16.61
C LEU A 36 -14.84 16.67 16.82
N ALA A 37 -15.96 16.68 16.09
CA ALA A 37 -17.01 17.69 16.25
C ALA A 37 -17.73 17.62 17.61
N GLY A 38 -17.67 16.46 18.29
CA GLY A 38 -18.29 16.22 19.60
C GLY A 38 -17.28 16.03 20.75
N ALA A 39 -16.00 16.30 20.52
CA ALA A 39 -14.97 16.03 21.51
C ALA A 39 -15.04 16.99 22.70
N HIS A 40 -15.12 16.44 23.92
CA HIS A 40 -15.21 17.23 25.16
C HIS A 40 -13.96 17.15 26.05
N THR A 41 -12.95 16.38 25.64
CA THR A 41 -11.72 16.19 26.41
C THR A 41 -10.49 16.25 25.52
N THR A 42 -9.37 16.69 26.08
CA THR A 42 -8.09 16.75 25.37
C THR A 42 -7.66 15.37 24.87
N LEU A 43 -7.89 14.32 25.66
CA LEU A 43 -7.54 12.95 25.27
C LEU A 43 -8.37 12.49 24.05
N ALA A 44 -9.68 12.79 24.02
CA ALA A 44 -10.52 12.46 22.88
C ALA A 44 -10.04 13.17 21.61
N VAL A 45 -9.77 14.47 21.69
CA VAL A 45 -9.22 15.25 20.57
C VAL A 45 -7.93 14.63 20.04
N VAL A 46 -7.00 14.23 20.92
CA VAL A 46 -5.74 13.60 20.50
C VAL A 46 -6.00 12.27 19.79
N LEU A 47 -6.84 11.39 20.35
CA LEU A 47 -7.16 10.10 19.75
C LEU A 47 -7.83 10.22 18.39
N GLU A 48 -8.74 11.19 18.24
CA GLU A 48 -9.47 11.44 16.99
C GLU A 48 -8.56 12.04 15.92
N VAL A 49 -7.66 12.95 16.29
CA VAL A 49 -6.62 13.45 15.37
C VAL A 49 -5.72 12.31 14.90
N LEU A 50 -5.27 11.43 15.82
CA LEU A 50 -4.49 10.25 15.46
C LEU A 50 -5.25 9.31 14.54
N LEU A 51 -6.56 9.12 14.76
CA LEU A 51 -7.43 8.33 13.90
C LEU A 51 -7.53 8.93 12.49
N VAL A 52 -7.71 10.24 12.37
CA VAL A 52 -7.72 10.93 11.07
C VAL A 52 -6.39 10.74 10.36
N LEU A 53 -5.27 10.95 11.06
CA LEU A 53 -3.92 10.77 10.50
C LEU A 53 -3.67 9.32 10.04
N ALA A 54 -4.11 8.33 10.82
CA ALA A 54 -4.04 6.92 10.43
C ALA A 54 -4.90 6.63 9.19
N GLY A 55 -6.09 7.23 9.10
CA GLY A 55 -6.96 7.13 7.93
C GLY A 55 -6.32 7.74 6.68
N VAL A 56 -5.66 8.90 6.81
CA VAL A 56 -4.90 9.55 5.73
C VAL A 56 -3.75 8.66 5.26
N ASP A 57 -2.96 8.09 6.17
CA ASP A 57 -1.88 7.18 5.81
C ASP A 57 -2.41 5.96 5.01
N LEU A 58 -3.50 5.34 5.48
CA LEU A 58 -4.09 4.19 4.82
C LEU A 58 -4.69 4.52 3.45
N LEU A 59 -5.33 5.69 3.34
CA LEU A 59 -5.86 6.20 2.07
C LEU A 59 -4.75 6.48 1.07
N VAL A 60 -3.69 7.17 1.49
CA VAL A 60 -2.55 7.53 0.64
C VAL A 60 -1.77 6.29 0.21
N THR A 61 -1.56 5.33 1.11
CA THR A 61 -0.91 4.05 0.80
C THR A 61 -1.76 3.19 -0.14
N GLY A 62 -3.07 3.14 0.03
CA GLY A 62 -3.99 2.49 -0.92
C GLY A 62 -4.04 3.21 -2.28
N ALA A 63 -4.11 4.54 -2.29
CA ALA A 63 -4.21 5.34 -3.52
C ALA A 63 -3.00 5.16 -4.43
N ARG A 64 -1.78 5.12 -3.87
CA ARG A 64 -0.52 4.94 -4.62
C ARG A 64 -0.43 3.59 -5.35
N GLY A 65 -1.23 2.58 -4.99
CA GLY A 65 -1.40 1.36 -5.79
C GLY A 65 -0.14 0.49 -5.98
N HIS A 66 0.94 0.79 -5.25
CA HIS A 66 2.21 0.08 -5.30
C HIS A 66 2.72 -0.06 -3.87
N CYS A 67 3.11 -1.27 -3.44
CA CYS A 67 3.78 -1.43 -2.15
C CYS A 67 5.17 -0.79 -2.27
N PRO A 68 5.42 0.40 -1.69
CA PRO A 68 6.69 1.10 -1.89
C PRO A 68 7.87 0.33 -1.28
N LEU A 69 7.56 -0.56 -0.33
CA LEU A 69 8.52 -1.39 0.41
C LEU A 69 9.17 -2.46 -0.48
N TYR A 70 8.41 -3.13 -1.34
CA TYR A 70 8.96 -4.19 -2.22
C TYR A 70 9.78 -3.65 -3.38
N ALA A 71 9.41 -2.48 -3.92
CA ALA A 71 10.22 -1.79 -4.93
C ALA A 71 11.57 -1.30 -4.37
N LYS A 72 11.61 -0.95 -3.07
CA LYS A 72 12.82 -0.47 -2.38
C LYS A 72 13.73 -1.59 -1.88
N LEU A 73 13.18 -2.77 -1.59
CA LEU A 73 13.94 -3.86 -0.96
C LEU A 73 14.71 -4.73 -1.96
N GLY A 74 14.42 -4.64 -3.26
CA GLY A 74 15.14 -5.40 -4.31
C GLY A 74 15.07 -6.92 -4.15
N TYR A 75 14.18 -7.43 -3.28
CA TYR A 75 14.11 -8.83 -2.90
C TYR A 75 13.05 -9.55 -3.74
N VAL A 76 13.50 -10.50 -4.55
CA VAL A 76 12.64 -11.45 -5.25
C VAL A 76 12.63 -12.75 -4.44
N PRO A 77 11.48 -13.18 -3.88
CA PRO A 77 11.41 -14.43 -3.13
C PRO A 77 11.68 -15.63 -4.07
N ALA A 78 12.38 -16.63 -3.55
CA ALA A 78 12.82 -17.81 -4.31
C ALA A 78 11.66 -18.58 -4.97
N SER A 79 10.44 -18.49 -4.44
CA SER A 79 9.23 -19.08 -5.04
C SER A 79 8.83 -18.46 -6.38
N LEU A 80 9.21 -17.20 -6.63
CA LEU A 80 9.01 -16.49 -7.89
C LEU A 80 10.22 -16.56 -8.82
N ALA A 81 11.36 -17.06 -8.33
CA ALA A 81 12.53 -17.36 -9.12
C ALA A 81 12.34 -18.70 -9.85
N HIS A 82 11.37 -18.75 -10.78
CA HIS A 82 11.29 -19.90 -11.69
C HIS A 82 12.55 -19.93 -12.56
N PRO A 83 13.31 -21.04 -12.59
CA PRO A 83 14.29 -21.27 -13.64
C PRO A 83 13.54 -21.21 -14.97
N ARG A 84 14.00 -20.37 -15.91
CA ARG A 84 13.52 -20.47 -17.29
C ARG A 84 13.84 -21.88 -17.80
N ALA A 85 12.81 -22.73 -17.87
CA ALA A 85 12.81 -23.93 -18.68
C ALA A 85 12.86 -23.49 -20.15
N GLY A 86 14.08 -23.28 -20.66
CA GLY A 86 14.28 -22.76 -22.02
C GLY A 86 15.71 -22.42 -22.37
N ARG A 87 16.70 -22.98 -21.67
CA ARG A 87 18.09 -23.04 -22.16
C ARG A 87 18.47 -24.50 -22.44
N THR A 88 17.60 -25.19 -23.15
CA THR A 88 18.00 -26.38 -23.91
C THR A 88 18.73 -25.91 -25.15
N ALA A 89 20.02 -26.27 -25.21
CA ALA A 89 20.79 -26.53 -26.41
C ALA A 89 20.67 -25.53 -27.58
N ARG A 90 21.64 -24.63 -27.70
CA ARG A 90 22.57 -24.56 -28.85
C ARG A 90 23.68 -23.57 -28.57
#